data_AF-A0A960XMG9-F1
#
_entry.id   AF-A0A960XMG9-F1
#
_cell.length_a   1.000
_cell.length_b   1.000
_cell.length_c   1.000
_cell.angle_alpha   90.00
_cell.angle_beta   90.00
_cell.angle_gamma   90.00
#
_symmetry.space_group_name_H-M   'P 1'
#
loop_
_entity.id
_entity.type
_entity.pdbx_description
1 polymer ?
#
loop_
_entity_poly.entity_id
_entity_poly.type
_entity_poly.pdbx_seq_one_letter_code
_entity_poly.pdbx_strand_id
1 'polypeptide(L)'
;YQRNLAVTAFVAPNIVIRRSLDSIEATIAKDFLRSASQVHAQLTDPRPLYATLAVGADALHDRIELQNFLQEITELDDPPTGFYLLVEHPDTVIPPTLEEPGVLSRWMLINRVLSLSGYEVINGYSDVLGPYLGAAGASMVATGWFNTLKMFSLNKFGPNSGFARQPVPRYASARLLKSIRHTELEALRDTFPEVLNGHATDQDYDREEGSRPSSAGEALQNWACIRQLSELVVAGNPVESMANISVAVNQAEETYAGIGALGITLRARSNKEHLACIREELQAFGSLAEIQT
;
A
#
# COMPACT_ATOMS: atom_id res chain seq x y z
N TYR A 1 -1.02 14.03 23.26
CA TYR A 1 0.29 13.87 22.57
C TYR A 1 0.35 14.70 21.29
N GLN A 2 -0.41 14.35 20.23
CA GLN A 2 -0.31 14.97 18.89
C GLN A 2 -0.53 16.50 18.85
N ARG A 3 -1.31 17.06 19.80
CA ARG A 3 -1.65 18.49 19.85
C ARG A 3 -0.43 19.42 19.79
N ASN A 4 0.66 19.03 20.45
CA ASN A 4 1.87 19.84 20.57
C ASN A 4 2.90 19.57 19.46
N LEU A 5 2.56 18.70 18.51
CA LEU A 5 3.42 18.39 17.36
C LEU A 5 3.01 19.26 16.16
N ALA A 6 3.98 19.56 15.30
CA ALA A 6 3.79 20.22 14.02
C ALA A 6 3.19 19.25 12.97
N VAL A 7 2.06 18.63 13.31
CA VAL A 7 1.30 17.75 12.42
C VAL A 7 0.14 18.52 11.80
N THR A 8 -0.21 18.16 10.57
CA THR A 8 -1.30 18.76 9.80
C THR A 8 -2.66 18.18 10.15
N ALA A 9 -2.70 17.02 10.79
CA ALA A 9 -3.92 16.29 11.14
C ALA A 9 -3.73 15.45 12.41
N PHE A 10 -4.84 15.04 13.02
CA PHE A 10 -4.87 14.04 14.08
C PHE A 10 -5.22 12.67 13.51
N VAL A 11 -4.55 11.63 14.01
CA VAL A 11 -4.94 10.23 13.80
C VAL A 11 -5.43 9.66 15.12
N ALA A 12 -6.71 9.31 15.20
CA ALA A 12 -7.26 8.62 16.36
C ALA A 12 -6.86 7.14 16.33
N PRO A 13 -6.34 6.58 17.44
CA PRO A 13 -5.93 5.17 17.48
C PRO A 13 -7.15 4.24 17.43
N ASN A 14 -6.92 3.00 17.00
CA ASN A 14 -7.92 1.93 17.03
C ASN A 14 -7.22 0.57 17.24
N ILE A 15 -8.00 -0.48 17.44
CA ILE A 15 -7.53 -1.87 17.51
C ILE A 15 -7.59 -2.54 16.13
N VAL A 16 -6.86 -3.65 15.97
CA VAL A 16 -6.85 -4.43 14.74
C VAL A 16 -7.94 -5.50 14.78
N ILE A 17 -8.80 -5.52 13.77
CA ILE A 17 -9.81 -6.58 13.56
C ILE A 17 -9.15 -7.71 12.78
N ARG A 18 -8.69 -8.77 13.47
CA ARG A 18 -7.78 -9.75 12.85
C ARG A 18 -8.42 -10.73 11.88
N ARG A 19 -9.58 -11.31 12.24
CA ARG A 19 -10.11 -12.52 11.56
C ARG A 19 -11.48 -12.38 10.94
N SER A 20 -12.38 -11.61 11.56
CA SER A 20 -13.78 -11.51 11.14
C SER A 20 -14.31 -10.13 11.50
N LEU A 21 -15.09 -9.54 10.61
CA LEU A 21 -15.71 -8.22 10.78
C LEU A 21 -17.01 -8.29 11.60
N ASP A 22 -17.45 -9.50 11.97
CA ASP A 22 -18.53 -9.77 12.93
C ASP A 22 -18.01 -10.11 14.34
N SER A 23 -16.71 -9.94 14.58
CA SER A 23 -16.05 -10.26 15.85
C SER A 23 -16.30 -9.23 16.97
N ILE A 24 -15.91 -9.59 18.20
CA ILE A 24 -15.87 -8.67 19.34
C ILE A 24 -14.90 -7.52 19.04
N GLU A 25 -13.76 -7.81 18.41
CA GLU A 25 -12.80 -6.81 17.97
C GLU A 25 -13.43 -5.82 17.00
N ALA A 26 -14.28 -6.28 16.08
CA ALA A 26 -15.01 -5.39 15.18
C ALA A 26 -16.00 -4.49 15.92
N THR A 27 -16.69 -5.01 16.94
CA THR A 27 -17.58 -4.21 17.79
C THR A 27 -16.81 -3.12 18.54
N ILE A 28 -15.70 -3.50 19.19
CA ILE A 28 -14.83 -2.53 19.89
C ILE A 28 -14.29 -1.50 18.90
N ALA A 29 -13.81 -1.92 17.73
CA ALA A 29 -13.26 -1.01 16.73
C ALA A 29 -14.30 0.02 16.26
N LYS A 30 -15.56 -0.39 16.07
CA LYS A 30 -16.67 0.51 15.73
C LYS A 30 -16.95 1.52 16.85
N ASP A 31 -16.86 1.12 18.12
CA ASP A 31 -17.04 2.04 19.25
C ASP A 31 -15.91 3.10 19.32
N PHE A 32 -14.67 2.71 18.99
CA PHE A 32 -13.57 3.67 18.82
C PHE A 32 -13.85 4.66 17.69
N LEU A 33 -14.35 4.19 16.53
CA LEU A 33 -14.70 5.06 15.41
C LEU A 33 -15.80 6.06 15.79
N ARG A 34 -16.88 5.60 16.44
CA ARG A 34 -17.99 6.46 16.89
C ARG A 34 -17.57 7.50 17.93
N SER A 35 -16.60 7.16 18.78
CA SER A 35 -16.16 8.05 19.86
C SER A 35 -15.07 9.03 19.42
N ALA A 36 -14.41 8.81 18.28
CA ALA A 36 -13.22 9.55 17.88
C ALA A 36 -13.49 11.06 17.73
N SER A 37 -14.56 11.42 17.01
CA SER A 37 -14.94 12.82 16.76
C SER A 37 -15.32 13.55 18.04
N GLN A 38 -16.11 12.90 18.92
CA GLN A 38 -16.49 13.44 20.21
C GLN A 38 -15.29 13.74 21.11
N VAL A 39 -14.29 12.86 21.13
CA VAL A 39 -13.04 13.06 21.90
C VAL A 39 -12.19 14.16 21.26
N HIS A 40 -12.09 14.21 19.94
CA HIS A 40 -11.35 15.24 19.23
C HIS A 40 -11.95 16.64 19.45
N ALA A 41 -13.28 16.77 19.46
CA ALA A 41 -13.97 18.03 19.70
C ALA A 41 -13.58 18.69 21.05
N GLN A 42 -13.27 17.89 22.07
CA GLN A 42 -12.80 18.38 23.37
C GLN A 42 -11.43 19.07 23.31
N LEU A 43 -10.63 18.80 22.27
CA LEU A 43 -9.35 19.46 22.06
C LEU A 43 -9.50 20.90 21.55
N THR A 44 -10.67 21.27 21.02
CA THR A 44 -10.95 22.57 20.39
C THR A 44 -9.89 22.94 19.34
N ASP A 45 -9.43 21.94 18.59
CA ASP A 45 -8.38 22.08 17.57
C ASP A 45 -9.01 21.96 16.17
N PRO A 46 -8.73 22.89 15.24
CA PRO A 46 -9.37 22.89 13.93
C PRO A 46 -8.76 21.91 12.93
N ARG A 47 -7.64 21.24 13.26
CA ARG A 47 -7.01 20.29 12.35
C ARG A 47 -7.94 19.09 12.08
N PRO A 48 -7.91 18.51 10.87
CA PRO A 48 -8.75 17.37 10.53
C PRO A 48 -8.43 16.15 11.37
N LEU A 49 -9.44 15.31 11.56
CA LEU A 49 -9.35 14.04 12.28
C LEU A 49 -9.49 12.87 11.31
N TYR A 50 -8.53 11.95 11.35
CA TYR A 50 -8.63 10.66 10.68
C TYR A 50 -8.78 9.56 11.73
N ALA A 51 -9.85 8.78 11.64
CA ALA A 51 -10.03 7.63 12.52
C ALA A 51 -9.30 6.41 11.95
N THR A 52 -8.52 5.70 12.78
CA THR A 52 -7.82 4.50 12.31
C THR A 52 -8.82 3.37 12.06
N LEU A 53 -8.79 2.77 10.88
CA LEU A 53 -9.42 1.49 10.58
C LEU A 53 -8.29 0.48 10.31
N ALA A 54 -8.11 -0.47 11.22
CA ALA A 54 -7.08 -1.49 11.07
C ALA A 54 -7.72 -2.88 10.98
N VAL A 55 -7.49 -3.55 9.86
CA VAL A 55 -8.11 -4.85 9.53
C VAL A 55 -7.04 -5.85 9.14
N GLY A 56 -7.16 -7.10 9.57
CA GLY A 56 -6.32 -8.18 9.08
C GLY A 56 -6.72 -8.58 7.67
N ALA A 57 -5.75 -9.04 6.86
CA ALA A 57 -6.03 -9.60 5.54
C ALA A 57 -7.10 -10.71 5.60
N ASP A 58 -7.04 -11.59 6.61
CA ASP A 58 -8.03 -12.66 6.85
C ASP A 58 -9.45 -12.11 7.05
N ALA A 59 -9.61 -10.98 7.74
CA ALA A 59 -10.91 -10.37 8.01
C ALA A 59 -11.60 -9.86 6.73
N LEU A 60 -10.85 -9.70 5.64
CA LEU A 60 -11.42 -9.27 4.37
C LEU A 60 -12.09 -10.43 3.63
N HIS A 61 -11.86 -11.70 3.98
CA HIS A 61 -12.27 -12.84 3.14
C HIS A 61 -13.80 -13.02 3.01
N ASP A 62 -14.57 -12.71 4.05
CA ASP A 62 -16.03 -12.77 3.97
C ASP A 62 -16.60 -11.50 3.32
N ARG A 63 -17.32 -11.67 2.21
CA ARG A 63 -17.88 -10.54 1.45
C ARG A 63 -19.08 -9.91 2.15
N ILE A 64 -19.89 -10.73 2.83
CA ILE A 64 -21.11 -10.27 3.50
C ILE A 64 -20.71 -9.49 4.75
N GLU A 65 -19.78 -10.03 5.55
CA GLU A 65 -19.28 -9.31 6.73
C GLU A 65 -18.64 -7.97 6.31
N LEU A 66 -17.85 -7.96 5.23
CA LEU A 66 -17.24 -6.72 4.72
C LEU A 66 -18.28 -5.68 4.30
N GLN A 67 -19.31 -6.09 3.57
CA GLN A 67 -20.37 -5.16 3.12
C GLN A 67 -21.16 -4.59 4.30
N ASN A 68 -21.58 -5.44 5.24
CA ASN A 68 -22.30 -4.99 6.44
C ASN A 68 -21.44 -4.04 7.28
N PHE A 69 -20.17 -4.39 7.49
CA PHE A 69 -19.23 -3.56 8.23
C PHE A 69 -19.04 -2.19 7.57
N LEU A 70 -18.85 -2.15 6.25
CA LEU A 70 -18.71 -0.91 5.49
C LEU A 70 -19.96 -0.04 5.59
N GLN A 71 -21.16 -0.62 5.49
CA GLN A 71 -22.41 0.10 5.65
C GLN A 71 -22.45 0.79 7.03
N GLU A 72 -22.21 0.04 8.11
CA GLU A 72 -22.24 0.59 9.47
C GLU A 72 -21.26 1.74 9.70
N ILE A 73 -20.03 1.66 9.17
CA ILE A 73 -19.03 2.72 9.38
C ILE A 73 -19.22 3.93 8.46
N THR A 74 -20.05 3.82 7.42
CA THR A 74 -20.41 4.96 6.57
C THR A 74 -21.58 5.77 7.14
N GLU A 75 -22.40 5.17 8.01
CA GLU A 75 -23.59 5.76 8.64
C GLU A 75 -23.30 6.36 10.04
N LEU A 76 -22.09 6.89 10.27
CA LEU A 76 -21.72 7.52 11.55
C LEU A 76 -22.45 8.86 11.75
N ASP A 77 -23.02 9.09 12.94
CA ASP A 77 -23.72 10.35 13.28
C ASP A 77 -22.78 11.57 13.33
N ASP A 78 -21.58 11.39 13.88
CA ASP A 78 -20.52 12.42 14.00
C ASP A 78 -19.24 11.94 13.30
N PRO A 79 -19.19 11.98 11.96
CA PRO A 79 -18.12 11.37 11.20
C PRO A 79 -16.78 12.12 11.35
N PRO A 80 -15.64 11.41 11.36
CA PRO A 80 -14.33 12.05 11.21
C PRO A 80 -14.18 12.65 9.79
N THR A 81 -13.14 13.45 9.56
CA THR A 81 -12.79 13.91 8.20
C THR A 81 -12.51 12.74 7.26
N GLY A 82 -11.95 11.66 7.80
CA GLY A 82 -11.60 10.50 7.01
C GLY A 82 -11.09 9.32 7.82
N PHE A 83 -10.54 8.35 7.12
CA PHE A 83 -9.99 7.13 7.70
C PHE A 83 -8.50 6.98 7.42
N TYR A 84 -7.75 6.59 8.45
CA TYR A 84 -6.38 6.08 8.31
C TYR A 84 -6.44 4.55 8.26
N LEU A 85 -6.37 4.00 7.06
CA LEU A 85 -6.58 2.58 6.78
C LEU A 85 -5.28 1.79 6.85
N LEU A 86 -5.32 0.68 7.58
CA LEU A 86 -4.23 -0.28 7.74
C LEU A 86 -4.73 -1.68 7.43
N VAL A 87 -4.02 -2.40 6.56
CA VAL A 87 -4.21 -3.84 6.36
C VAL A 87 -3.05 -4.59 7.02
N GLU A 88 -3.34 -5.34 8.08
CA GLU A 88 -2.38 -6.16 8.79
C GLU A 88 -2.10 -7.44 8.01
N HIS A 89 -0.81 -7.72 7.80
CA HIS A 89 -0.35 -9.04 7.40
C HIS A 89 0.00 -9.88 8.64
N PRO A 90 -0.43 -11.16 8.67
CA PRO A 90 -0.28 -12.03 9.83
C PRO A 90 1.18 -12.42 10.12
N ASP A 91 2.11 -12.22 9.17
CA ASP A 91 3.50 -12.67 9.28
C ASP A 91 4.51 -11.55 9.59
N THR A 92 5.62 -11.93 10.23
CA THR A 92 6.79 -11.04 10.48
C THR A 92 7.65 -10.84 9.24
N VAL A 93 7.66 -11.84 8.36
CA VAL A 93 8.40 -11.81 7.12
C VAL A 93 7.59 -11.00 6.14
N ILE A 94 8.21 -10.01 5.50
CA ILE A 94 7.57 -9.29 4.39
C ILE A 94 7.33 -10.33 3.28
N PRO A 95 6.09 -10.78 3.00
CA PRO A 95 5.82 -11.57 1.81
C PRO A 95 6.21 -10.73 0.59
N PRO A 96 6.48 -11.37 -0.55
CA PRO A 96 6.45 -10.66 -1.81
C PRO A 96 5.10 -9.93 -1.89
N THR A 97 5.13 -8.62 -2.08
CA THR A 97 3.91 -7.80 -2.15
C THR A 97 2.95 -8.40 -3.17
N LEU A 98 1.69 -8.62 -2.77
CA LEU A 98 0.59 -9.17 -3.59
C LEU A 98 0.74 -10.63 -4.02
N GLU A 99 0.71 -11.56 -3.05
CA GLU A 99 0.55 -12.99 -3.33
C GLU A 99 -0.75 -13.58 -2.76
N GLU A 100 -1.47 -12.85 -1.91
CA GLU A 100 -2.70 -13.31 -1.27
C GLU A 100 -3.93 -12.91 -2.10
N PRO A 101 -4.63 -13.87 -2.73
CA PRO A 101 -5.81 -13.56 -3.54
C PRO A 101 -6.94 -12.99 -2.69
N GLY A 102 -7.63 -11.99 -3.23
CA GLY A 102 -8.76 -11.28 -2.65
C GLY A 102 -8.39 -10.11 -1.73
N VAL A 103 -7.12 -9.92 -1.36
CA VAL A 103 -6.75 -8.87 -0.39
C VAL A 103 -6.76 -7.49 -1.03
N LEU A 104 -6.09 -7.31 -2.17
CA LEU A 104 -5.97 -6.00 -2.81
C LEU A 104 -7.33 -5.50 -3.32
N SER A 105 -8.09 -6.35 -4.01
CA SER A 105 -9.40 -6.01 -4.55
C SER A 105 -10.38 -5.54 -3.49
N ARG A 106 -10.34 -6.15 -2.29
CA ARG A 106 -11.17 -5.77 -1.15
C ARG A 106 -10.64 -4.55 -0.42
N TRP A 107 -9.34 -4.39 -0.34
CA TRP A 107 -8.74 -3.15 0.14
C TRP A 107 -9.11 -1.96 -0.77
N MET A 108 -9.07 -2.15 -2.10
CA MET A 108 -9.58 -1.20 -3.07
C MET A 108 -11.08 -0.95 -2.88
N LEU A 109 -11.89 -1.98 -2.64
CA LEU A 109 -13.32 -1.81 -2.35
C LEU A 109 -13.57 -0.93 -1.12
N ILE A 110 -12.82 -1.11 -0.03
CA ILE A 110 -12.92 -0.24 1.16
C ILE A 110 -12.64 1.23 0.78
N ASN A 111 -11.55 1.49 0.05
CA ASN A 111 -11.23 2.83 -0.43
C ASN A 111 -12.36 3.42 -1.27
N ARG A 112 -12.95 2.62 -2.15
CA ARG A 112 -14.03 3.05 -3.03
C ARG A 112 -15.28 3.40 -2.27
N VAL A 113 -15.72 2.56 -1.34
CA VAL A 113 -16.92 2.81 -0.54
C VAL A 113 -16.74 4.05 0.33
N LEU A 114 -15.61 4.14 1.05
CA LEU A 114 -15.35 5.30 1.92
C LEU A 114 -15.24 6.61 1.12
N SER A 115 -14.54 6.61 -0.02
CA SER A 115 -14.43 7.81 -0.86
C SER A 115 -15.76 8.24 -1.47
N LEU A 116 -16.60 7.29 -1.91
CA LEU A 116 -17.96 7.58 -2.39
C LEU A 116 -18.87 8.15 -1.29
N SER A 117 -18.65 7.74 -0.04
CA SER A 117 -19.32 8.31 1.14
C SER A 117 -18.75 9.67 1.56
N GLY A 118 -17.79 10.23 0.82
CA GLY A 118 -17.23 11.57 1.06
C GLY A 118 -16.08 11.62 2.07
N TYR A 119 -15.57 10.47 2.52
CA TYR A 119 -14.43 10.42 3.43
C TYR A 119 -13.11 10.54 2.67
N GLU A 120 -12.15 11.25 3.27
CA GLU A 120 -10.76 11.14 2.85
C GLU A 120 -10.17 9.81 3.34
N VAL A 121 -9.40 9.12 2.49
CA VAL A 121 -8.81 7.81 2.85
C VAL A 121 -7.30 7.87 2.72
N ILE A 122 -6.61 7.64 3.85
CA ILE A 122 -5.15 7.57 3.93
C ILE A 122 -4.75 6.11 4.13
N ASN A 123 -4.00 5.52 3.20
CA ASN A 123 -3.57 4.13 3.30
C ASN A 123 -2.15 4.03 3.88
N GLY A 124 -2.06 3.61 5.12
CA GLY A 124 -0.78 3.35 5.79
C GLY A 124 -0.11 2.09 5.25
N TYR A 125 1.23 2.10 5.21
CA TYR A 125 2.06 0.93 4.87
C TYR A 125 1.67 0.28 3.52
N SER A 126 1.39 1.10 2.51
CA SER A 126 0.92 0.64 1.20
C SER A 126 2.04 0.59 0.14
N ASP A 127 3.07 1.43 0.25
CA ASP A 127 4.25 1.42 -0.64
C ASP A 127 3.87 1.34 -2.14
N VAL A 128 4.39 0.37 -2.90
CA VAL A 128 4.08 0.17 -4.32
C VAL A 128 2.61 -0.15 -4.61
N LEU A 129 1.77 -0.40 -3.60
CA LEU A 129 0.33 -0.55 -3.77
C LEU A 129 -0.40 0.77 -3.98
N GLY A 130 0.27 1.88 -3.69
CA GLY A 130 -0.31 3.22 -3.75
C GLY A 130 -1.14 3.54 -4.99
N PRO A 131 -0.66 3.29 -6.24
CA PRO A 131 -1.45 3.55 -7.44
C PRO A 131 -2.77 2.77 -7.50
N TYR A 132 -2.80 1.51 -7.07
CA TYR A 132 -4.03 0.71 -7.07
C TYR A 132 -5.05 1.26 -6.07
N LEU A 133 -4.59 1.61 -4.88
CA LEU A 133 -5.45 2.20 -3.84
C LEU A 133 -5.93 3.60 -4.25
N GLY A 134 -5.08 4.39 -4.90
CA GLY A 134 -5.43 5.69 -5.48
C GLY A 134 -6.50 5.58 -6.57
N ALA A 135 -6.36 4.61 -7.49
CA ALA A 135 -7.38 4.30 -8.50
C ALA A 135 -8.75 3.94 -7.87
N ALA A 136 -8.73 3.40 -6.66
CA ALA A 136 -9.94 3.06 -5.92
C ALA A 136 -10.48 4.22 -5.05
N GLY A 137 -9.84 5.38 -5.02
CA GLY A 137 -10.32 6.56 -4.27
C GLY A 137 -9.51 6.92 -3.02
N ALA A 138 -8.32 6.33 -2.82
CA ALA A 138 -7.41 6.80 -1.78
C ALA A 138 -6.99 8.26 -2.03
N SER A 139 -7.09 9.09 -1.00
CA SER A 139 -6.63 10.48 -1.03
C SER A 139 -5.12 10.56 -0.85
N MET A 140 -4.57 9.68 -0.01
CA MET A 140 -3.15 9.65 0.33
C MET A 140 -2.68 8.22 0.58
N VAL A 141 -1.37 8.00 0.38
CA VAL A 141 -0.70 6.74 0.63
C VAL A 141 0.55 7.02 1.45
N ALA A 142 0.84 6.16 2.42
CA ALA A 142 2.02 6.26 3.26
C ALA A 142 2.88 4.99 3.12
N THR A 143 4.19 5.19 3.12
CA THR A 143 5.18 4.13 3.10
C THR A 143 6.15 4.29 4.26
N GLY A 144 6.84 3.21 4.60
CA GLY A 144 7.89 3.22 5.60
C GLY A 144 9.24 3.70 5.06
N TRP A 145 10.11 4.08 5.99
CA TRP A 145 11.51 4.42 5.68
C TRP A 145 12.35 3.18 5.32
N PHE A 146 12.10 2.07 6.01
CA PHE A 146 12.80 0.80 5.79
C PHE A 146 11.91 -0.19 5.07
N ASN A 147 12.51 -1.16 4.38
CA ASN A 147 11.75 -2.20 3.67
C ASN A 147 10.77 -2.96 4.58
N THR A 148 11.13 -3.19 5.86
CA THR A 148 10.25 -3.80 6.87
C THR A 148 9.08 -2.91 7.29
N LEU A 149 9.12 -1.62 7.02
CA LEU A 149 8.04 -0.67 7.33
C LEU A 149 7.15 -0.38 6.11
N LYS A 150 7.33 -1.10 5.00
CA LYS A 150 6.47 -1.00 3.80
C LYS A 150 5.15 -1.78 3.92
N MET A 151 4.95 -2.46 5.05
CA MET A 151 3.80 -3.31 5.32
C MET A 151 3.48 -3.28 6.81
N PHE A 152 2.20 -3.22 7.15
CA PHE A 152 1.75 -3.27 8.54
C PHE A 152 1.67 -4.71 9.04
N SER A 153 2.26 -4.99 10.21
CA SER A 153 2.16 -6.27 10.91
C SER A 153 2.38 -6.05 12.40
N LEU A 154 1.47 -6.53 13.24
CA LEU A 154 1.63 -6.37 14.70
C LEU A 154 2.82 -7.15 15.25
N ASN A 155 3.22 -8.24 14.58
CA ASN A 155 4.33 -9.07 15.03
C ASN A 155 5.67 -8.31 15.01
N LYS A 156 5.78 -7.20 14.28
CA LYS A 156 6.97 -6.32 14.27
C LYS A 156 7.15 -5.57 15.60
N PHE A 157 6.08 -5.45 16.39
CA PHE A 157 6.10 -4.81 17.70
C PHE A 157 6.24 -5.84 18.84
N GLY A 158 6.27 -7.14 18.51
CA GLY A 158 6.54 -8.21 19.47
C GLY A 158 8.05 -8.39 19.74
N PRO A 159 8.42 -9.08 20.83
CA PRO A 159 9.82 -9.44 21.10
C PRO A 159 10.37 -10.30 19.96
N ASN A 160 11.49 -9.88 19.38
CA ASN A 160 12.14 -10.64 18.31
C ASN A 160 13.35 -11.37 18.88
N SER A 161 13.31 -12.71 18.92
CA SER A 161 14.35 -13.57 19.52
C SER A 161 15.48 -13.96 18.54
N GLY A 162 15.39 -13.53 17.28
CA GLY A 162 16.36 -13.86 16.24
C GLY A 162 17.53 -12.89 16.14
N PHE A 163 18.67 -13.38 15.65
CA PHE A 163 19.79 -12.54 15.23
C PHE A 163 19.36 -11.62 14.08
N ALA A 164 19.58 -10.31 14.24
CA ALA A 164 19.30 -9.34 13.19
C ALA A 164 20.20 -9.60 11.98
N ARG A 165 19.60 -9.92 10.83
CA ARG A 165 20.32 -9.96 9.54
C ARG A 165 20.47 -8.55 9.00
N GLN A 166 21.61 -8.26 8.37
CA GLN A 166 21.75 -7.00 7.66
C GLN A 166 20.71 -6.92 6.52
N PRO A 167 19.97 -5.80 6.40
CA PRO A 167 19.07 -5.57 5.27
C PRO A 167 19.84 -5.64 3.94
N VAL A 168 19.23 -6.28 2.94
CA VAL A 168 19.72 -6.24 1.56
C VAL A 168 19.07 -5.04 0.88
N PRO A 169 19.85 -4.04 0.41
CA PRO A 169 19.29 -2.87 -0.26
C PRO A 169 18.52 -3.23 -1.52
N ARG A 170 17.42 -2.51 -1.76
CA ARG A 170 16.52 -2.71 -2.89
C ARG A 170 16.24 -1.43 -3.64
N TYR A 171 16.17 -1.56 -4.96
CA TYR A 171 15.75 -0.51 -5.88
C TYR A 171 14.27 -0.70 -6.24
N ALA A 172 13.44 0.32 -6.02
CA ALA A 172 12.04 0.33 -6.46
C ALA A 172 11.96 0.74 -7.93
N SER A 173 11.50 -0.15 -8.81
CA SER A 173 11.37 0.13 -10.24
C SER A 173 9.92 0.35 -10.61
N ALA A 174 9.59 1.53 -11.13
CA ALA A 174 8.26 1.83 -11.65
C ALA A 174 7.93 0.96 -12.87
N ARG A 175 8.92 0.69 -13.72
CA ARG A 175 8.79 -0.19 -14.89
C ARG A 175 8.44 -1.63 -14.53
N LEU A 176 9.03 -2.16 -13.46
CA LEU A 176 8.77 -3.53 -13.01
C LEU A 176 7.61 -3.63 -12.02
N LEU A 177 7.04 -2.49 -11.59
CA LEU A 177 6.02 -2.39 -10.55
C LEU A 177 6.42 -3.09 -9.23
N LYS A 178 7.74 -3.18 -8.96
CA LYS A 178 8.29 -3.96 -7.85
C LYS A 178 9.66 -3.46 -7.40
N SER A 179 10.02 -3.77 -6.16
CA SER A 179 11.38 -3.58 -5.65
C SER A 179 12.27 -4.79 -5.95
N ILE A 180 13.40 -4.57 -6.61
CA ILE A 180 14.43 -5.58 -6.92
C ILE A 180 15.68 -5.35 -6.07
N ARG A 181 16.55 -6.36 -5.90
CA ARG A 181 17.81 -6.17 -5.16
C ARG A 181 18.75 -5.25 -5.95
N HIS A 182 19.61 -4.52 -5.25
CA HIS A 182 20.63 -3.70 -5.90
C HIS A 182 21.53 -4.51 -6.86
N THR A 183 21.85 -5.77 -6.54
CA THR A 183 22.62 -6.66 -7.42
C THR A 183 21.85 -7.05 -8.69
N GLU A 184 20.52 -7.13 -8.62
CA GLU A 184 19.68 -7.39 -9.80
C GLU A 184 19.60 -6.12 -10.66
N LEU A 185 19.52 -4.94 -10.03
CA LEU A 185 19.63 -3.67 -10.76
C LEU A 185 20.96 -3.56 -11.53
N GLU A 186 22.08 -3.86 -10.86
CA GLU A 186 23.41 -3.85 -11.48
C GLU A 186 23.45 -4.72 -12.74
N ALA A 187 22.85 -5.92 -12.70
CA ALA A 187 22.81 -6.82 -13.83
C ALA A 187 21.86 -6.37 -14.97
N LEU A 188 20.84 -5.58 -14.65
CA LEU A 188 19.79 -5.19 -15.61
C LEU A 188 20.06 -3.84 -16.29
N ARG A 189 20.66 -2.88 -15.58
CA ARG A 189 20.57 -1.45 -15.94
C ARG A 189 21.20 -1.04 -17.28
N ASP A 190 22.13 -1.83 -17.81
CA ASP A 190 22.74 -1.54 -19.12
C ASP A 190 21.92 -2.14 -20.28
N THR A 191 21.30 -3.30 -20.04
CA THR A 191 20.54 -4.03 -21.06
C THR A 191 19.07 -3.60 -21.10
N PHE A 192 18.53 -3.23 -19.94
CA PHE A 192 17.16 -2.76 -19.73
C PHE A 192 17.20 -1.41 -18.99
N PRO A 193 17.66 -0.34 -19.66
CA PRO A 193 17.77 0.99 -19.05
C PRO A 193 16.43 1.52 -18.52
N GLU A 194 15.31 1.07 -19.09
CA GLU A 194 13.95 1.38 -18.64
C GLU A 194 13.61 0.84 -17.25
N VAL A 195 14.42 -0.05 -16.66
CA VAL A 195 14.28 -0.47 -15.26
C VAL A 195 14.58 0.69 -14.30
N LEU A 196 15.45 1.62 -14.72
CA LEU A 196 15.71 2.86 -13.98
C LEU A 196 14.51 3.81 -14.10
N ASN A 197 14.29 4.64 -13.08
CA ASN A 197 13.13 5.51 -13.00
C ASN A 197 13.38 6.85 -13.71
N GLY A 198 14.65 7.20 -13.94
CA GLY A 198 15.06 8.44 -14.58
C GLY A 198 15.02 9.64 -13.63
N HIS A 199 15.04 9.40 -12.32
CA HIS A 199 15.05 10.45 -11.30
C HIS A 199 16.47 10.72 -10.80
N ALA A 200 16.69 11.91 -10.22
CA ALA A 200 17.98 12.28 -9.63
C ALA A 200 18.43 11.27 -8.55
N THR A 201 17.49 10.64 -7.84
CA THR A 201 17.78 9.62 -6.82
C THR A 201 18.37 8.32 -7.39
N ASP A 202 18.32 8.08 -8.70
CA ASP A 202 18.97 6.91 -9.30
C ASP A 202 20.51 7.01 -9.21
N GLN A 203 21.04 8.22 -9.01
CA GLN A 203 22.47 8.46 -8.77
C GLN A 203 22.95 7.90 -7.43
N ASP A 204 22.03 7.65 -6.47
CA ASP A 204 22.37 7.05 -5.17
C ASP A 204 22.78 5.56 -5.31
N TYR A 205 22.62 4.98 -6.50
CA TYR A 205 23.00 3.61 -6.85
C TYR A 205 24.25 3.64 -7.73
N ASP A 206 25.40 3.98 -7.14
CA ASP A 206 26.69 4.09 -7.84
C ASP A 206 27.15 2.71 -8.36
N ARG A 207 27.52 2.67 -9.65
CA ARG A 207 28.03 1.47 -10.33
C ARG A 207 29.35 1.00 -9.72
N GLU A 208 30.24 1.92 -9.36
CA GLU A 208 31.55 1.58 -8.80
C GLU A 208 31.41 0.89 -7.43
N GLU A 209 30.27 1.09 -6.76
CA GLU A 209 29.91 0.45 -5.50
C GLU A 209 28.92 -0.73 -5.67
N GLY A 210 28.76 -1.25 -6.89
CA GLY A 210 27.86 -2.37 -7.18
C GLY A 210 26.38 -2.02 -7.02
N SER A 211 26.04 -0.78 -7.39
CA SER A 211 24.72 -0.17 -7.22
C SER A 211 24.23 -0.14 -5.77
N ARG A 212 25.11 -0.17 -4.77
CA ARG A 212 24.69 -0.25 -3.37
C ARG A 212 24.41 1.15 -2.78
N PRO A 213 23.17 1.49 -2.41
CA PRO A 213 22.88 2.80 -1.86
C PRO A 213 23.17 2.89 -0.35
N SER A 214 23.23 4.13 0.15
CA SER A 214 23.03 4.40 1.58
C SER A 214 21.57 4.14 1.98
N SER A 215 21.29 3.96 3.28
CA SER A 215 19.91 3.77 3.75
C SER A 215 19.00 4.97 3.47
N ALA A 216 19.56 6.19 3.42
CA ALA A 216 18.80 7.37 3.05
C ALA A 216 18.55 7.43 1.54
N GLY A 217 19.54 7.09 0.72
CA GLY A 217 19.40 7.02 -0.74
C GLY A 217 18.36 5.98 -1.17
N GLU A 218 18.36 4.80 -0.54
CA GLU A 218 17.33 3.78 -0.77
C GLU A 218 15.92 4.31 -0.47
N ALA A 219 15.74 4.98 0.67
CA ALA A 219 14.44 5.54 1.07
C ALA A 219 13.97 6.65 0.10
N LEU A 220 14.85 7.60 -0.24
CA LEU A 220 14.54 8.68 -1.17
C LEU A 220 14.21 8.17 -2.57
N GLN A 221 14.97 7.19 -3.07
CA GLN A 221 14.71 6.54 -4.36
C GLN A 221 13.34 5.84 -4.37
N ASN A 222 13.01 5.13 -3.28
CA ASN A 222 11.71 4.50 -3.14
C ASN A 222 10.56 5.52 -3.16
N TRP A 223 10.72 6.65 -2.45
CA TRP A 223 9.71 7.71 -2.43
C TRP A 223 9.53 8.38 -3.78
N ALA A 224 10.63 8.61 -4.51
CA ALA A 224 10.56 9.12 -5.87
C ALA A 224 9.81 8.14 -6.79
N CYS A 225 10.09 6.83 -6.68
CA CYS A 225 9.37 5.80 -7.42
C CYS A 225 7.86 5.79 -7.12
N ILE A 226 7.46 5.88 -5.85
CA ILE A 226 6.04 5.88 -5.46
C ILE A 226 5.34 7.13 -5.99
N ARG A 227 6.01 8.28 -5.93
CA ARG A 227 5.50 9.52 -6.53
C ARG A 227 5.27 9.37 -8.03
N GLN A 228 6.23 8.79 -8.76
CA GLN A 228 6.07 8.50 -10.19
C GLN A 228 4.89 7.55 -10.45
N LEU A 229 4.76 6.47 -9.67
CA LEU A 229 3.65 5.54 -9.80
C LEU A 229 2.29 6.19 -9.53
N SER A 230 2.24 7.17 -8.61
CA SER A 230 1.00 7.92 -8.33
C SER A 230 0.48 8.72 -9.54
N GLU A 231 1.34 9.03 -10.53
CA GLU A 231 0.94 9.71 -11.76
C GLU A 231 0.05 8.82 -12.67
N LEU A 232 0.00 7.51 -12.42
CA LEU A 232 -0.96 6.61 -13.08
C LEU A 232 -2.41 6.89 -12.67
N VAL A 233 -2.62 7.56 -11.53
CA VAL A 233 -3.93 7.78 -10.93
C VAL A 233 -4.52 9.11 -11.41
N VAL A 234 -5.71 9.04 -11.98
CA VAL A 234 -6.53 10.19 -12.34
C VAL A 234 -7.58 10.40 -11.26
N ALA A 235 -7.43 11.48 -10.49
CA ALA A 235 -8.31 11.79 -9.36
C ALA A 235 -9.79 11.80 -9.79
N GLY A 236 -10.61 11.01 -9.08
CA GLY A 236 -12.05 10.89 -9.36
C GLY A 236 -12.40 10.08 -10.60
N ASN A 237 -11.44 9.57 -11.38
CA ASN A 237 -11.67 8.74 -12.56
C ASN A 237 -11.06 7.34 -12.39
N PRO A 238 -11.78 6.42 -11.73
CA PRO A 238 -11.27 5.06 -11.51
C PRO A 238 -11.12 4.29 -12.83
N VAL A 239 -11.98 4.49 -13.83
CA VAL A 239 -11.90 3.80 -15.13
C VAL A 239 -10.58 4.13 -15.84
N GLU A 240 -10.26 5.43 -15.94
CA GLU A 240 -9.02 5.88 -16.57
C GLU A 240 -7.78 5.47 -15.78
N SER A 241 -7.84 5.55 -14.45
CA SER A 241 -6.75 5.08 -13.57
C SER A 241 -6.48 3.59 -13.77
N MET A 242 -7.52 2.76 -13.84
CA MET A 242 -7.41 1.32 -14.07
C MET A 242 -6.86 1.01 -15.46
N ALA A 243 -7.23 1.80 -16.48
CA ALA A 243 -6.67 1.69 -17.83
C ALA A 243 -5.15 2.02 -17.83
N ASN A 244 -4.75 3.13 -17.21
CA ASN A 244 -3.33 3.51 -17.08
C ASN A 244 -2.50 2.44 -16.35
N ILE A 245 -3.04 1.91 -15.26
CA ILE A 245 -2.41 0.82 -14.51
C ILE A 245 -2.31 -0.44 -15.37
N SER A 246 -3.35 -0.78 -16.12
CA SER A 246 -3.34 -1.97 -17.00
C SER A 246 -2.27 -1.85 -18.09
N VAL A 247 -2.08 -0.65 -18.64
CA VAL A 247 -0.97 -0.36 -19.57
C VAL A 247 0.39 -0.55 -18.88
N ALA A 248 0.56 -0.04 -17.66
CA ALA A 248 1.80 -0.23 -16.90
C ALA A 248 2.08 -1.71 -16.60
N VAL A 249 1.06 -2.51 -16.27
CA VAL A 249 1.20 -3.96 -16.06
C VAL A 249 1.62 -4.67 -17.36
N ASN A 250 1.04 -4.33 -18.50
CA ASN A 250 1.45 -4.88 -19.81
C ASN A 250 2.92 -4.56 -20.11
N GLN A 251 3.34 -3.31 -19.88
CA GLN A 251 4.72 -2.88 -20.06
C GLN A 251 5.71 -3.61 -19.13
N ALA A 252 5.30 -3.86 -17.88
CA ALA A 252 6.10 -4.63 -16.94
C ALA A 252 6.27 -6.07 -17.43
N GLU A 253 5.21 -6.71 -17.92
CA GLU A 253 5.27 -8.07 -18.48
C GLU A 253 6.20 -8.18 -19.69
N GLU A 254 6.13 -7.22 -20.61
CA GLU A 254 7.03 -7.15 -21.77
C GLU A 254 8.50 -7.05 -21.31
N THR A 255 8.77 -6.21 -20.31
CA THR A 255 10.12 -6.04 -19.75
C THR A 255 10.61 -7.34 -19.10
N TYR A 256 9.78 -7.97 -18.27
CA TYR A 256 10.12 -9.26 -17.66
C TYR A 256 10.31 -10.38 -18.70
N ALA A 257 9.54 -10.38 -19.78
CA ALA A 257 9.71 -11.31 -20.89
C ALA A 257 11.06 -11.10 -21.59
N GLY A 258 11.45 -9.85 -21.84
CA GLY A 258 12.77 -9.49 -22.37
C GLY A 258 13.91 -9.96 -21.46
N ILE A 259 13.81 -9.70 -20.15
CA ILE A 259 14.79 -10.16 -19.14
C ILE A 259 14.93 -11.69 -19.19
N GLY A 260 13.82 -12.41 -19.22
CA GLY A 260 13.80 -13.87 -19.30
C GLY A 260 14.39 -14.43 -20.60
N ALA A 261 14.18 -13.75 -21.73
CA ALA A 261 14.71 -14.16 -23.03
C ALA A 261 16.25 -14.13 -23.10
N LEU A 262 16.89 -13.29 -22.28
CA LEU A 262 18.35 -13.23 -22.13
C LEU A 262 18.90 -14.21 -21.07
N GLY A 263 18.05 -15.05 -20.48
CA GLY A 263 18.45 -16.02 -19.45
C GLY A 263 18.73 -15.40 -18.08
N ILE A 264 18.43 -14.12 -17.87
CA ILE A 264 18.59 -13.46 -16.57
C ILE A 264 17.46 -13.93 -15.65
N THR A 265 17.82 -14.61 -14.57
CA THR A 265 16.86 -15.13 -13.59
C THR A 265 16.81 -14.23 -12.37
N LEU A 266 15.69 -13.52 -12.21
CA LEU A 266 15.40 -12.74 -11.01
C LEU A 266 14.98 -13.66 -9.86
N ARG A 267 15.27 -13.24 -8.63
CA ARG A 267 14.87 -13.95 -7.42
C ARG A 267 13.34 -13.97 -7.30
N ALA A 268 12.79 -14.93 -6.57
CA ALA A 268 11.34 -15.04 -6.32
C ALA A 268 10.71 -13.70 -5.87
N ARG A 269 11.38 -12.98 -4.97
CA ARG A 269 10.89 -11.67 -4.47
C ARG A 269 11.02 -10.50 -5.46
N SER A 270 11.58 -10.72 -6.63
CA SER A 270 11.87 -9.71 -7.65
C SER A 270 11.25 -10.07 -9.01
N ASN A 271 10.74 -11.30 -9.16
CA ASN A 271 10.22 -11.81 -10.41
C ASN A 271 8.80 -11.29 -10.75
N LYS A 272 8.32 -11.74 -11.91
CA LYS A 272 7.03 -11.36 -12.50
C LYS A 272 5.78 -11.99 -11.88
N GLU A 273 5.90 -12.92 -10.92
CA GLU A 273 4.74 -13.70 -10.43
C GLU A 273 3.61 -12.82 -9.88
N HIS A 274 3.96 -11.67 -9.29
CA HIS A 274 3.01 -10.68 -8.80
C HIS A 274 2.09 -10.07 -9.87
N LEU A 275 2.50 -10.01 -11.15
CA LEU A 275 1.71 -9.35 -12.21
C LEU A 275 0.41 -10.11 -12.52
N ALA A 276 0.45 -11.44 -12.47
CA ALA A 276 -0.75 -12.27 -12.63
C ALA A 276 -1.75 -12.00 -11.50
N CYS A 277 -1.27 -11.98 -10.25
CA CYS A 277 -2.10 -11.65 -9.09
C CYS A 277 -2.70 -10.23 -9.21
N ILE A 278 -1.89 -9.23 -9.61
CA ILE A 278 -2.40 -7.86 -9.83
C ILE A 278 -3.55 -7.85 -10.83
N ARG A 279 -3.44 -8.54 -11.97
CA ARG A 279 -4.52 -8.57 -12.97
C ARG A 279 -5.81 -9.17 -12.41
N GLU A 280 -5.69 -10.29 -11.71
CA GLU A 280 -6.83 -10.96 -11.07
C GLU A 280 -7.50 -10.04 -10.03
N GLU A 281 -6.72 -9.35 -9.20
CA GLU A 281 -7.22 -8.40 -8.21
C GLU A 281 -7.89 -7.18 -8.84
N LEU A 282 -7.32 -6.63 -9.91
CA LEU A 282 -7.90 -5.49 -10.64
C LEU A 282 -9.24 -5.87 -11.27
N GLN A 283 -9.33 -7.06 -11.86
CA GLN A 283 -10.59 -7.57 -12.42
C GLN A 283 -11.63 -7.85 -11.32
N ALA A 284 -11.21 -8.44 -10.20
CA ALA A 284 -12.07 -8.69 -9.05
C ALA A 284 -12.61 -7.37 -8.47
N PHE A 285 -11.76 -6.35 -8.34
CA PHE A 285 -12.18 -5.01 -7.92
C PHE A 285 -13.17 -4.39 -8.89
N GLY A 286 -12.90 -4.42 -10.20
CA GLY A 286 -13.82 -3.88 -11.20
C GLY A 286 -15.21 -4.51 -11.11
N SER A 287 -15.26 -5.83 -10.89
CA SER A 287 -16.51 -6.57 -10.68
C SER A 287 -17.20 -6.19 -9.37
N LEU A 288 -16.46 -6.07 -8.26
CA LEU A 288 -16.99 -5.72 -6.93
C LEU A 288 -17.51 -4.29 -6.85
N ALA A 289 -16.85 -3.36 -7.56
CA ALA A 289 -17.17 -1.94 -7.56
C ALA A 289 -18.10 -1.52 -8.73
N GLU A 290 -18.58 -2.49 -9.51
CA GLU A 290 -19.43 -2.28 -10.70
C GLU A 290 -18.82 -1.29 -11.70
N ILE A 291 -17.49 -1.29 -11.84
CA ILE A 291 -16.76 -0.46 -12.77
C ILE A 291 -16.67 -1.23 -14.09
N GLN A 292 -17.25 -0.66 -15.15
CA GLN A 292 -17.08 -1.19 -16.51
C GLN A 292 -15.64 -0.93 -16.95
N THR A 293 -14.81 -1.97 -16.89
CA THR A 293 -13.46 -2.02 -17.49
C THR A 293 -13.52 -2.48 -18.93
#